data_AF-A0A1S6WV67-F1
#
_entry.id   AF-A0A1S6WV67-F1
#
_cell.length_a   1.000
_cell.length_b   1.000
_cell.length_c   1.000
_cell.angle_alpha   90.00
_cell.angle_beta   90.00
_cell.angle_gamma   90.00
#
_symmetry.space_group_name_H-M   'P 1'
#
loop_
_entity.id
_entity.type
_entity.pdbx_description
1 polymer ?
#
loop_
_entity_poly.entity_id
_entity_poly.type
_entity_poly.pdbx_seq_one_letter_code
_entity_poly.pdbx_strand_id
1 'polypeptide(L)'
;MKNIKICGINWDEGNWPKCAKHGVSKKEIEYLFSGHGHLVIKDDPNVKEERLRAIGKSYNERYIFLVFTLRTMNNKLFVRPISARYMHQKEIDFYENL
;
A
#
# COMPACT_ATOMS: atom_id res chain seq x y z
N MET A 1 2.49 12.23 -11.48
CA MET A 1 1.84 11.13 -10.73
C MET A 1 1.68 9.93 -11.66
N LYS A 2 2.16 8.75 -11.28
CA LYS A 2 1.95 7.52 -12.09
C LYS A 2 0.48 7.11 -11.92
N ASN A 3 -0.29 7.06 -13.01
CA ASN A 3 -1.65 6.53 -12.98
C ASN A 3 -1.58 5.02 -13.21
N ILE A 4 -1.73 4.23 -12.15
CA ILE A 4 -1.62 2.77 -12.20
C ILE A 4 -3.03 2.19 -12.15
N LYS A 5 -3.48 1.59 -13.26
CA LYS A 5 -4.75 0.87 -13.30
C LYS A 5 -4.54 -0.56 -12.82
N ILE A 6 -5.09 -0.89 -11.66
CA ILE A 6 -5.03 -2.23 -11.07
C ILE A 6 -6.39 -2.93 -11.17
N CYS A 7 -6.39 -4.26 -11.18
CA CYS A 7 -7.59 -5.08 -11.16
C CYS A 7 -7.98 -5.55 -9.75
N GLY A 8 -7.12 -5.32 -8.75
CA GLY A 8 -7.39 -5.64 -7.36
C GLY A 8 -6.13 -5.95 -6.55
N ILE A 9 -6.34 -6.49 -5.36
CA ILE A 9 -5.26 -6.92 -4.46
C ILE A 9 -5.10 -8.44 -4.56
N ASN A 10 -3.86 -8.90 -4.72
CA ASN A 10 -3.50 -10.31 -4.69
C ASN A 10 -3.12 -10.72 -3.25
N TRP A 11 -4.09 -11.24 -2.50
CA TRP A 11 -3.88 -11.85 -1.19
C TRP A 11 -3.51 -13.33 -1.31
N ASP A 12 -2.57 -13.79 -0.49
CA ASP A 12 -2.30 -15.21 -0.26
C ASP A 12 -1.78 -15.47 1.16
N GLU A 13 -1.54 -16.74 1.49
CA GLU A 13 -1.03 -17.18 2.78
C GLU A 13 0.38 -16.64 3.09
N GLY A 14 1.15 -16.28 2.06
CA GLY A 14 2.52 -15.75 2.20
C GLY A 14 2.59 -14.25 2.52
N ASN A 15 1.52 -13.49 2.26
CA ASN A 15 1.50 -12.04 2.47
C ASN A 15 0.55 -11.55 3.57
N TRP A 16 -0.62 -12.17 3.73
CA TRP A 16 -1.65 -11.63 4.62
C TRP A 16 -1.20 -11.60 6.09
N PRO A 17 -0.63 -12.69 6.67
CA PRO A 17 -0.19 -12.68 8.06
C PRO A 17 0.84 -11.58 8.37
N LYS A 18 1.68 -11.23 7.40
CA LYS A 18 2.68 -10.15 7.54
C LYS A 18 2.05 -8.76 7.57
N CYS A 19 1.04 -8.53 6.74
CA CYS A 19 0.32 -7.25 6.69
C CYS A 19 -0.57 -7.06 7.94
N ALA A 20 -1.19 -8.15 8.42
CA ALA A 20 -2.05 -8.12 9.60
C ALA A 20 -1.28 -7.85 10.90
N LYS A 21 0.04 -8.11 10.93
CA LYS A 21 0.90 -8.00 12.13
C LYS A 21 0.78 -6.65 12.85
N HIS A 22 0.49 -5.58 12.13
CA HIS A 22 0.42 -4.21 12.68
C HIS A 22 -1.01 -3.67 12.82
N GLY A 23 -2.01 -4.56 12.80
CA GLY A 23 -3.41 -4.20 13.03
C GLY A 23 -4.14 -3.58 11.84
N VAL A 24 -3.49 -3.47 10.68
CA VAL A 24 -4.12 -2.99 9.45
C VAL A 24 -4.95 -4.10 8.81
N SER A 25 -6.22 -3.82 8.51
CA SER A 25 -7.13 -4.78 7.89
C SER A 25 -6.99 -4.85 6.36
N LYS A 26 -7.43 -5.96 5.75
CA LYS A 26 -7.52 -6.07 4.27
C LYS A 26 -8.36 -4.94 3.67
N LYS A 27 -9.50 -4.63 4.30
CA LYS A 27 -10.42 -3.58 3.86
C LYS A 27 -9.77 -2.21 3.83
N GLU A 28 -8.94 -1.89 4.82
CA GLU A 28 -8.21 -0.61 4.82
C GLU A 28 -7.17 -0.55 3.71
N ILE A 29 -6.46 -1.65 3.45
CA ILE A 29 -5.48 -1.72 2.35
C ILE A 29 -6.17 -1.61 0.99
N GLU A 30 -7.28 -2.31 0.80
CA GLU A 30 -8.11 -2.22 -0.41
C GLU A 30 -8.67 -0.81 -0.62
N TYR A 31 -9.09 -0.15 0.47
CA TYR A 31 -9.59 1.23 0.43
C TYR A 31 -8.56 2.22 -0.13
N LEU A 32 -7.27 2.03 0.15
CA LEU A 32 -6.20 2.88 -0.39
C LEU A 32 -6.19 2.94 -1.93
N PHE A 33 -6.69 1.90 -2.60
CA PHE A 33 -6.73 1.80 -4.06
C PHE A 33 -8.13 2.03 -4.65
N SER A 34 -9.14 2.36 -3.84
CA SER A 34 -10.53 2.54 -4.28
C SER A 34 -10.79 3.82 -5.07
N GLY A 35 -9.80 4.71 -5.21
CA GLY A 35 -9.96 6.05 -5.81
C GLY A 35 -10.39 7.14 -4.82
N HIS A 36 -10.81 6.75 -3.61
CA HIS A 36 -11.12 7.69 -2.50
C HIS A 36 -9.93 7.90 -1.55
N GLY A 37 -8.91 7.04 -1.62
CA GLY A 37 -7.69 7.17 -0.83
C GLY A 37 -6.75 8.21 -1.41
N HIS A 38 -6.19 9.08 -0.55
CA HIS A 38 -5.04 9.89 -0.92
C HIS A 38 -3.82 8.98 -1.02
N LEU A 39 -3.47 8.51 -2.22
CA LEU A 39 -2.40 7.54 -2.44
C LEU A 39 -1.20 8.19 -3.12
N VAL A 40 -0.11 8.38 -2.37
CA VAL A 40 1.17 8.79 -2.96
C VAL A 40 2.05 7.57 -3.12
N ILE A 41 2.37 7.23 -4.37
CA ILE A 41 3.25 6.12 -4.72
C ILE A 41 4.64 6.67 -5.05
N LYS A 42 5.66 6.15 -4.37
CA LYS A 42 7.07 6.42 -4.67
C LYS A 42 7.79 5.10 -4.93
N ASP A 43 8.77 5.14 -5.82
CA ASP A 43 9.67 4.00 -6.05
C ASP A 43 10.47 3.75 -4.75
N ASP A 44 10.70 2.49 -4.39
CA ASP A 44 11.53 2.14 -3.24
C ASP A 44 13.02 2.22 -3.63
N PRO A 45 13.81 3.16 -3.07
CA PRO A 45 15.19 3.37 -3.46
C PRO A 45 16.11 2.35 -2.78
N ASN A 46 15.99 1.06 -3.13
CA ASN A 46 17.03 0.01 -3.00
C ASN A 46 16.42 -1.40 -2.99
N VAL A 47 16.23 -2.05 -4.14
CA VAL A 47 16.04 -3.51 -4.17
C VAL A 47 16.29 -4.13 -5.55
N LYS A 48 16.71 -5.41 -5.55
CA LYS A 48 16.82 -6.28 -6.74
C LYS A 48 15.45 -6.61 -7.38
N GLU A 49 14.36 -6.43 -6.65
CA GLU A 49 12.97 -6.52 -7.12
C GLU A 49 12.30 -5.15 -6.99
N GLU A 50 11.64 -4.68 -8.04
CA GLU A 50 10.95 -3.40 -8.05
C GLU A 50 9.85 -3.37 -6.98
N ARG A 51 10.06 -2.58 -5.92
CA ARG A 51 9.07 -2.34 -4.84
C ARG A 51 8.55 -0.92 -4.93
N LEU A 52 7.28 -0.77 -4.58
CA LEU A 52 6.60 0.50 -4.48
C LEU A 52 6.19 0.75 -3.04
N ARG A 53 6.29 2.02 -2.63
CA ARG A 53 5.80 2.50 -1.35
C ARG A 53 4.58 3.36 -1.58
N ALA A 54 3.56 3.17 -0.75
CA ALA A 54 2.34 3.93 -0.73
C ALA A 54 2.13 4.53 0.65
N ILE A 55 1.78 5.81 0.68
CA ILE A 55 1.19 6.46 1.86
C ILE A 55 -0.25 6.81 1.50
N GLY A 56 -1.18 6.48 2.39
CA GLY A 56 -2.55 6.99 2.28
C GLY A 56 -3.40 6.81 3.51
N LYS A 57 -4.58 7.42 3.50
CA LYS A 57 -5.54 7.36 4.61
C LYS A 57 -6.53 6.21 4.43
N SER A 58 -6.75 5.46 5.50
CA SER A 58 -7.86 4.52 5.62
C SER A 58 -9.22 5.25 5.67
N TYR A 59 -10.32 4.50 5.56
CA TYR A 59 -11.68 5.00 5.78
C TYR A 59 -11.94 5.48 7.22
N ASN A 60 -11.04 5.17 8.17
CA ASN A 60 -11.07 5.66 9.54
C ASN A 60 -10.12 6.85 9.76
N GLU A 61 -9.69 7.54 8.69
CA GLU A 61 -8.77 8.69 8.72
C GLU A 61 -7.38 8.41 9.33
N ARG A 62 -7.00 7.14 9.46
CA ARG A 62 -5.65 6.75 9.92
C ARG A 62 -4.71 6.60 8.73
N TYR A 63 -3.55 7.24 8.80
CA TYR A 63 -2.48 7.09 7.82
C TYR A 63 -1.85 5.69 7.86
N ILE A 64 -1.70 5.09 6.68
CA ILE A 64 -1.12 3.78 6.45
C ILE A 64 0.10 3.94 5.55
N PHE A 65 1.20 3.32 5.97
CA PHE A 65 2.37 3.07 5.14
C PHE A 65 2.31 1.64 4.60
N LEU A 66 2.35 1.50 3.27
CA LEU A 66 2.24 0.24 2.54
C LEU A 66 3.46 0.04 1.65
N VAL A 67 4.04 -1.16 1.69
CA VAL A 67 5.07 -1.60 0.73
C VAL A 67 4.48 -2.73 -0.11
N PHE A 68 4.63 -2.65 -1.43
CA PHE A 68 3.99 -3.60 -2.33
C PHE A 68 4.73 -3.87 -3.65
N THR A 69 4.43 -5.06 -4.14
CA THR A 69 4.51 -5.63 -5.49
C THR A 69 3.53 -5.13 -6.54
N LEU A 70 3.91 -4.92 -7.80
CA LEU A 70 2.96 -5.12 -8.90
C LEU A 70 3.16 -6.52 -9.50
N ARG A 71 2.06 -7.25 -9.74
CA ARG A 71 2.09 -8.59 -10.33
C ARG A 71 1.08 -8.71 -11.45
N THR A 72 1.53 -9.18 -12.60
CA THR A 72 0.62 -9.53 -13.71
C THR A 72 0.14 -10.97 -13.55
N MET A 73 -1.17 -11.17 -13.54
CA MET A 73 -1.82 -12.49 -13.53
C MET A 73 -2.95 -12.47 -14.55
N ASN A 74 -2.99 -13.45 -15.47
CA ASN A 74 -4.02 -13.54 -16.51
C ASN A 74 -4.21 -12.20 -17.28
N ASN A 75 -3.09 -11.58 -17.69
CA ASN A 75 -3.04 -10.28 -18.39
C ASN A 75 -3.65 -9.10 -17.61
N LYS A 76 -3.80 -9.23 -16.29
CA LYS A 76 -4.31 -8.19 -15.39
C LYS A 76 -3.28 -7.84 -14.33
N LEU A 77 -3.18 -6.56 -13.98
CA LEU A 77 -2.23 -6.05 -13.01
C LEU A 77 -2.85 -6.06 -11.60
N PHE A 78 -2.14 -6.61 -10.62
CA PHE A 78 -2.57 -6.68 -9.23
C PHE A 78 -1.52 -6.08 -8.31
N VAL A 79 -1.98 -5.50 -7.20
CA VAL A 79 -1.12 -5.11 -6.08
C VAL A 79 -0.89 -6.34 -5.21
N ARG A 80 0.37 -6.63 -4.92
CA ARG A 80 0.78 -7.65 -3.94
C ARG A 80 1.38 -6.98 -2.71
N PRO A 81 0.64 -6.82 -1.62
CA PRO A 81 1.17 -6.25 -0.39
C PRO A 81 2.33 -7.08 0.16
N ILE A 82 3.36 -6.41 0.66
CA ILE A 82 4.51 -7.03 1.36
C ILE A 82 4.42 -6.74 2.85
N SER A 83 4.17 -5.47 3.21
CA SER A 83 4.00 -5.02 4.57
C SER A 83 3.07 -3.82 4.63
N ALA A 84 2.25 -3.74 5.67
CA ALA A 84 1.39 -2.60 5.96
C ALA A 84 1.46 -2.26 7.44
N ARG A 85 1.43 -0.97 7.77
CA ARG A 85 1.35 -0.48 9.15
C ARG A 85 0.72 0.90 9.19
N TYR A 86 0.16 1.26 10.34
CA TYR A 86 -0.15 2.66 10.61
C TYR A 86 1.14 3.48 10.74
N MET A 87 1.09 4.73 10.30
CA MET A 87 2.18 5.68 10.48
C MET A 87 2.21 6.21 11.91
N HIS A 88 3.40 6.51 12.41
CA HIS A 88 3.58 7.26 13.65
C HIS A 88 3.36 8.75 13.41
N GLN A 89 2.98 9.51 14.46
CA GLN A 89 2.70 10.94 14.33
C GLN A 89 3.85 11.71 13.68
N LYS A 90 5.11 11.48 14.08
CA LYS A 90 6.28 12.13 13.48
C LYS A 90 6.42 11.88 11.96
N GLU A 91 6.00 10.70 11.49
CA GLU A 91 6.03 10.37 10.06
C GLU A 91 4.91 11.07 9.30
N ILE A 92 3.74 11.23 9.94
CA ILE A 92 2.60 11.97 9.41
C ILE A 92 2.96 13.45 9.32
N ASP A 93 3.51 14.04 10.38
CA ASP A 93 3.93 15.44 10.41
C ASP A 93 4.96 15.72 9.31
N PHE A 94 5.93 14.82 9.12
CA PHE A 94 6.88 14.94 8.02
C PHE A 94 6.20 14.85 6.65
N TYR A 95 5.25 13.93 6.48
CA TYR A 95 4.52 13.74 5.24
C TYR A 95 3.61 14.93 4.87
N GLU A 96 2.91 15.50 5.84
CA GLU A 96 1.99 16.63 5.62
C GLU A 96 2.70 17.96 5.38
N ASN A 97 3.98 18.07 5.78
CA ASN A 97 4.81 19.25 5.55
C ASN A 97 5.70 19.15 4.28
N LEU A 98 5.57 18.10 3.47
CA LEU A 98 6.22 17.94 2.16
C LEU A 98 5.44 18.59 1.03
#